data_AF-A0A484QY41-F1
#
_entry.id   AF-A0A484QY41-F1
#
_cell.length_a   1.000
_cell.length_b   1.000
_cell.length_c   1.000
_cell.angle_alpha   90.00
_cell.angle_beta   90.00
_cell.angle_gamma   90.00
#
_symmetry.space_group_name_H-M   'P 1'
#
loop_
_entity.id
_entity.type
_entity.pdbx_description
1 polymer ?
#
loop_
_entity_poly.entity_id
_entity_poly.type
_entity_poly.pdbx_seq_one_letter_code
_entity_poly.pdbx_strand_id
1 'polypeptide(L)'
;MERDWRITRNADGTLNAHLSVRTHTLDVTIRIHDDQYDFIYRDSTNLGYKRDDQDPSQSRIHPAYNRWLKNLQLDFRQEFSRY
;
A
#
# COMPACT_ATOMS: atom_id res chain seq x y z
N MET A 1 8.89 9.82 -5.68
CA MET A 1 7.46 9.67 -5.30
C MET A 1 6.77 11.02 -5.20
N GLU A 2 5.78 11.27 -6.06
CA GLU A 2 5.19 12.61 -6.28
C GLU A 2 3.89 12.85 -5.47
N ARG A 3 3.52 11.92 -4.57
CA ARG A 3 2.18 11.85 -3.95
C ARG A 3 2.21 11.63 -2.43
N ASP A 4 3.15 12.25 -1.74
CA ASP A 4 3.30 12.25 -0.27
C ASP A 4 3.49 10.87 0.39
N TRP A 5 3.74 9.81 -0.39
CA TRP A 5 4.14 8.52 0.14
C TRP A 5 5.52 8.61 0.81
N ARG A 6 5.57 8.21 2.07
CA ARG A 6 6.81 8.04 2.83
C ARG A 6 7.21 6.58 2.81
N ILE A 7 8.35 6.28 2.20
CA ILE A 7 8.89 4.92 2.10
C ILE A 7 10.00 4.73 3.14
N THR A 8 9.96 3.62 3.84
CA THR A 8 11.02 3.18 4.77
C THR A 8 11.41 1.74 4.44
N ARG A 9 12.71 1.44 4.47
CA ARG A 9 13.23 0.09 4.23
C ARG A 9 13.33 -0.66 5.56
N ASN A 10 12.79 -1.86 5.60
CA ASN A 10 12.87 -2.76 6.75
C ASN A 10 14.14 -3.62 6.67
N ALA A 11 14.57 -4.17 7.81
CA ALA A 11 15.76 -5.02 7.89
C ALA A 11 15.60 -6.36 7.13
N ASP A 12 14.36 -6.82 6.93
CA ASP A 12 14.03 -8.05 6.19
C ASP A 12 13.99 -7.85 4.66
N GLY A 13 14.37 -6.67 4.17
CA GLY A 13 14.40 -6.31 2.76
C GLY A 13 13.07 -5.78 2.21
N THR A 14 11.98 -5.85 2.97
CA THR A 14 10.69 -5.25 2.59
C THR A 14 10.71 -3.72 2.73
N LEU A 15 9.72 -3.05 2.15
CA LEU A 15 9.51 -1.61 2.32
C LEU A 15 8.17 -1.36 3.01
N ASN A 16 8.09 -0.35 3.87
CA ASN A 16 6.80 0.18 4.33
C ASN A 16 6.53 1.49 3.64
N ALA A 17 5.31 1.64 3.10
CA ALA A 17 4.81 2.87 2.52
C ALA A 17 3.67 3.42 3.37
N HIS A 18 3.82 4.67 3.79
CA HIS A 18 2.81 5.40 4.56
C HIS A 18 2.30 6.60 3.77
N LEU A 19 0.98 6.75 3.71
CA LEU A 19 0.29 7.90 3.13
C LEU A 19 -0.59 8.56 4.18
N SER A 20 -0.55 9.89 4.24
CA SER A 20 -1.48 10.71 5.02
C SER A 20 -2.12 11.75 4.11
N VAL A 21 -3.45 11.73 4.00
CA VAL A 21 -4.23 12.68 3.18
C VAL A 21 -5.40 13.20 3.99
N ARG A 22 -5.32 14.47 4.41
CA ARG A 22 -6.30 15.13 5.30
C ARG A 22 -6.45 14.33 6.60
N THR A 23 -7.56 13.62 6.77
CA THR A 23 -7.88 12.80 7.93
C THR A 23 -7.66 11.30 7.70
N HIS A 24 -7.27 10.90 6.48
CA HIS A 24 -7.10 9.48 6.13
C HIS A 24 -5.64 9.11 6.18
N THR A 25 -5.35 7.90 6.66
CA THR A 25 -4.03 7.28 6.52
C THR A 25 -4.14 5.93 5.84
N LEU A 26 -3.07 5.54 5.15
CA LEU A 26 -2.92 4.22 4.58
C LEU A 26 -1.49 3.74 4.75
N ASP A 27 -1.35 2.55 5.32
CA ASP A 27 -0.10 1.86 5.54
C ASP A 27 -0.09 0.54 4.77
N VAL A 28 0.93 0.34 3.93
CA VAL A 28 1.14 -0.90 3.19
C VAL A 28 2.60 -1.36 3.31
N THR A 29 2.81 -2.67 3.29
CA THR A 29 4.12 -3.28 3.16
C THR A 29 4.32 -3.74 1.72
N ILE A 30 5.44 -3.37 1.11
CA ILE A 30 5.85 -3.76 -0.22
C ILE A 30 6.88 -4.88 -0.07
N ARG A 31 6.53 -6.08 -0.53
CA ARG A 31 7.44 -7.23 -0.61
C ARG A 31 8.03 -7.24 -2.02
N ILE A 32 9.36 -7.35 -2.13
CA ILE A 32 10.07 -7.40 -3.43
C ILE A 32 10.66 -8.79 -3.57
N HIS A 33 10.39 -9.46 -4.68
CA HIS A 33 10.91 -10.80 -5.01
C HIS A 33 11.31 -10.83 -6.47
N ASP A 34 12.54 -11.25 -6.77
CA ASP A 34 13.06 -11.40 -8.13
C ASP A 34 12.61 -10.25 -9.07
N ASP A 35 11.62 -10.49 -9.92
CA ASP A 35 11.06 -9.55 -10.92
C ASP A 35 9.67 -8.98 -10.56
N GLN A 36 9.18 -9.26 -9.36
CA GLN A 36 7.83 -8.98 -8.90
C GLN A 36 7.80 -8.25 -7.55
N TYR A 37 6.64 -7.67 -7.25
CA TYR A 37 6.37 -7.04 -5.98
C TYR A 37 4.91 -7.21 -5.57
N ASP A 38 4.69 -7.33 -4.27
CA ASP A 38 3.37 -7.42 -3.65
C ASP A 38 3.14 -6.20 -2.76
N PHE A 39 1.93 -5.64 -2.81
CA PHE A 39 1.47 -4.64 -1.85
C PHE A 39 0.51 -5.27 -0.85
N ILE A 40 0.92 -5.31 0.40
CA ILE A 40 0.19 -5.94 1.50
C ILE A 40 -0.40 -4.83 2.36
N TYR A 41 -1.73 -4.80 2.50
CA TYR A 41 -2.40 -3.89 3.42
C TYR A 41 -1.94 -4.17 4.85
N ARG A 42 -1.53 -3.11 5.57
CA ARG A 42 -1.11 -3.20 6.98
C ARG A 42 -2.13 -2.54 7.90
N ASP A 43 -2.44 -1.27 7.66
CA ASP A 43 -3.37 -0.51 8.49
C ASP A 43 -3.93 0.72 7.77
N SER A 44 -4.98 1.31 8.32
CA SER A 44 -5.54 2.58 7.85
C SER A 44 -6.41 3.28 8.88
N THR A 45 -6.46 4.61 8.80
CA THR A 45 -7.42 5.43 9.53
C THR A 45 -8.43 6.03 8.56
N ASN A 46 -9.71 6.03 8.94
CA ASN A 46 -10.84 6.57 8.18
C ASN A 46 -11.10 5.91 6.81
N LEU A 47 -10.54 4.70 6.53
CA LEU A 47 -10.90 3.92 5.34
C LEU A 47 -11.92 2.80 5.62
N GLY A 48 -12.26 2.57 6.88
CA GLY A 48 -13.31 1.63 7.26
C GLY A 48 -13.06 0.20 6.78
N TYR A 49 -11.81 -0.27 6.86
CA TYR A 49 -11.47 -1.64 6.52
C TYR A 49 -12.28 -2.61 7.38
N LYS A 50 -13.06 -3.47 6.72
CA LYS A 50 -13.80 -4.57 7.33
C LYS A 50 -13.50 -5.84 6.57
N ARG A 51 -13.02 -6.85 7.29
CA ARG A 51 -12.94 -8.21 6.76
C ARG A 51 -14.29 -8.88 6.96
N ASP A 52 -14.74 -9.65 5.98
CA ASP A 52 -15.90 -10.52 6.16
C ASP A 52 -15.41 -11.79 6.88
N ASP A 53 -16.01 -12.09 8.04
CA ASP A 53 -15.62 -13.21 8.90
C ASP A 53 -16.01 -14.57 8.31
N GLN A 54 -16.99 -14.59 7.40
CA GLN A 54 -17.46 -15.80 6.71
C GLN A 54 -16.68 -16.05 5.42
N ASP A 55 -16.31 -14.98 4.71
CA ASP A 55 -15.46 -15.05 3.52
C ASP A 55 -14.31 -14.03 3.60
N PRO A 56 -13.12 -14.44 4.10
CA PRO A 56 -11.97 -13.55 4.20
C PRO A 56 -11.51 -12.93 2.87
N SER A 57 -11.93 -13.48 1.72
CA SER A 57 -11.66 -12.90 0.40
C SER A 57 -12.50 -11.65 0.11
N GLN A 58 -13.61 -11.46 0.85
CA GLN A 58 -14.52 -10.33 0.70
C GLN A 58 -14.27 -9.27 1.77
N SER A 59 -13.16 -8.55 1.63
CA SER A 59 -12.93 -7.34 2.42
C SER A 59 -13.60 -6.11 1.80
N ARG A 60 -14.10 -5.21 2.64
CA ARG A 60 -14.62 -3.90 2.23
C ARG A 60 -13.71 -2.80 2.75
N ILE A 61 -13.37 -1.86 1.88
CA ILE A 61 -12.55 -0.69 2.21
C ILE A 61 -12.99 0.49 1.34
N HIS A 62 -12.85 1.70 1.85
CA HIS A 62 -13.23 2.91 1.14
C HIS A 62 -12.55 3.00 -0.25
N PRO A 63 -13.25 3.41 -1.34
CA PRO A 63 -12.71 3.37 -2.70
C PRO A 63 -11.43 4.19 -2.94
N ALA A 64 -11.15 5.17 -2.08
CA ALA A 64 -9.91 5.93 -2.12
C ALA A 64 -8.67 5.03 -1.97
N TYR A 65 -8.78 3.93 -1.22
CA TYR A 65 -7.73 2.91 -1.11
C TYR A 65 -7.26 2.43 -2.48
N ASN A 66 -8.17 1.98 -3.34
CA ASN A 66 -7.82 1.47 -4.68
C ASN A 66 -7.13 2.53 -5.53
N ARG A 67 -7.57 3.78 -5.43
CA ARG A 67 -6.96 4.90 -6.17
C ARG A 67 -5.54 5.17 -5.67
N TRP A 68 -5.34 5.23 -4.36
CA TRP A 68 -4.02 5.49 -3.77
C TRP A 68 -3.05 4.34 -4.00
N LEU A 69 -3.52 3.10 -3.88
CA LEU A 69 -2.72 1.92 -4.16
C LEU A 69 -2.31 1.86 -5.63
N LYS A 70 -3.22 2.14 -6.56
CA LYS A 70 -2.91 2.21 -7.99
C LYS A 70 -1.86 3.29 -8.29
N ASN A 71 -1.95 4.45 -7.63
CA ASN A 71 -0.95 5.50 -7.79
C ASN A 71 0.42 5.07 -7.26
N LEU A 72 0.44 4.44 -6.08
CA LEU A 72 1.67 3.89 -5.52
C LEU A 72 2.30 2.84 -6.44
N GLN A 73 1.50 1.94 -7.01
CA GLN A 73 1.96 0.94 -7.99
C GLN A 73 2.60 1.58 -9.22
N LEU A 74 1.99 2.65 -9.75
CA LEU A 74 2.53 3.37 -10.90
C LEU A 74 3.88 4.03 -10.58
N ASP A 75 3.96 4.70 -9.42
CA ASP A 75 5.18 5.39 -8.98
C ASP A 75 6.28 4.38 -8.66
N PHE A 76 5.95 3.31 -7.93
CA PHE A 76 6.88 2.23 -7.60
C PHE A 76 7.40 1.54 -8.85
N ARG A 77 6.57 1.28 -9.88
CA ARG A 77 7.03 0.70 -11.14
C ARG A 77 8.04 1.60 -11.88
N GLN A 78 7.86 2.92 -11.85
CA GLN A 78 8.80 3.86 -12.48
C GLN A 78 10.14 3.92 -11.73
N GLU A 79 10.11 3.77 -10.40
CA GLU A 79 11.33 3.72 -9.58
C GLU A 79 12.00 2.34 -9.64
N PHE A 80 11.22 1.25 -9.72
CA PHE A 80 11.69 -0.13 -9.80
C PHE A 80 12.22 -0.49 -11.20
N SER A 81 11.73 0.11 -12.28
CA SER A 81 12.35 -0.10 -13.61
C SER A 81 13.78 0.46 -13.71
N ARG A 82 14.25 1.18 -12.68
CA ARG A 82 15.62 1.67 -12.55
C ARG A 82 16.50 0.79 -11.65
N TYR A 83 15.93 -0.27 -11.05
CA TYR A 83 16.66 -1.28 -10.28
C TYR A 83 17.12 -2.45 -11.16
#